data_AF-A0A930Q2T8-F1
#
_entry.id   AF-A0A930Q2T8-F1
#
_cell.length_a   1.000
_cell.length_b   1.000
_cell.length_c   1.000
_cell.angle_alpha   90.00
_cell.angle_beta   90.00
_cell.angle_gamma   90.00
#
_symmetry.space_group_name_H-M   'P 1'
#
loop_
_entity.id
_entity.type
_entity.pdbx_description
1 polymer ?
#
loop_
_entity_poly.entity_id
_entity_poly.type
_entity_poly.pdbx_seq_one_letter_code
_entity_poly.pdbx_strand_id
1 'polypeptide(L)'
;KLAYFTQGRSVQDHESILDIASEIGLDTAEVEAVLKSDRYAADVRADEQLARQLGINGVPFFLIESKWAVSGAQPAKMLVQALRQVWEETHRVEFLNPLAGAAGDAAGDGAAEAGPSCDMNGNCS
;
A
#
# COMPACT_ATOMS: atom_id res chain seq x y z
N LYS A 1 20.20 1.10 1.13
CA LYS A 1 20.49 -0.02 0.20
C LYS A 1 21.99 -0.22 -0.03
N LEU A 2 22.75 0.84 -0.30
CA LEU A 2 24.19 0.75 -0.56
C LEU A 2 24.97 0.11 0.60
N ALA A 3 24.74 0.55 1.84
CA ALA A 3 25.41 0.02 3.03
C ALA A 3 25.37 -1.52 3.10
N TYR A 4 24.17 -2.11 3.13
CA TYR A 4 24.02 -3.57 3.27
C TYR A 4 24.31 -4.35 1.97
N PHE A 5 23.66 -4.01 0.85
CA PHE A 5 23.70 -4.83 -0.36
C PHE A 5 24.88 -4.55 -1.29
N THR A 6 25.61 -3.45 -1.10
CA THR A 6 26.71 -3.04 -2.00
C THR A 6 28.03 -2.92 -1.27
N GLN A 7 28.04 -2.34 -0.06
CA GLN A 7 29.23 -2.05 0.71
C GLN A 7 29.51 -3.08 1.81
N GLY A 8 28.58 -4.02 2.06
CA GLY A 8 28.73 -5.05 3.09
C GLY A 8 28.80 -4.52 4.53
N ARG A 9 28.36 -3.27 4.76
CA ARG A 9 28.32 -2.65 6.08
C ARG A 9 27.23 -3.31 6.93
N SER A 10 27.53 -3.44 8.22
CA SER A 10 26.59 -4.03 9.18
C SER A 10 25.43 -3.05 9.43
N VAL A 11 24.22 -3.59 9.42
CA VAL A 11 23.00 -2.87 9.86
C VAL A 11 22.57 -3.28 11.27
N GLN A 12 23.42 -4.05 11.96
CA GLN A 12 23.22 -4.48 13.35
C GLN A 12 24.22 -3.80 14.30
N ASP A 13 25.27 -3.19 13.75
CA ASP A 13 26.31 -2.50 14.51
C ASP A 13 26.00 -1.01 14.60
N HIS A 14 26.00 -0.48 15.82
CA HIS A 14 25.64 0.91 16.07
C HIS A 14 26.66 1.89 15.46
N GLU A 15 27.95 1.57 15.51
CA GLU A 15 28.99 2.43 14.90
C GLU A 15 28.78 2.53 13.39
N SER A 16 28.56 1.39 12.72
CA SER A 16 28.25 1.38 11.29
C SER A 16 26.99 2.18 10.94
N ILE A 17 25.93 2.12 11.76
CA ILE A 17 24.71 2.90 11.55
C ILE A 17 24.95 4.40 11.74
N LEU A 18 25.74 4.81 12.74
CA LEU A 18 26.08 6.21 12.99
C LEU A 18 26.90 6.82 11.85
N ASP A 19 27.85 6.07 11.32
CA ASP A 19 28.62 6.49 10.14
C ASP A 19 27.70 6.68 8.91
N ILE A 20 26.75 5.76 8.68
CA ILE A 20 25.75 5.89 7.59
C ILE A 20 24.88 7.13 7.83
N ALA A 21 24.43 7.35 9.08
CA ALA A 21 23.60 8.48 9.45
C ALA A 21 24.30 9.82 9.18
N SER A 22 25.60 9.91 9.51
CA SER A 22 26.44 11.06 9.21
C SER A 22 26.54 11.32 7.70
N GLU A 23 26.77 10.27 6.89
CA GLU A 23 26.87 10.36 5.42
C GLU A 23 25.59 10.90 4.76
N ILE A 24 24.42 10.63 5.33
CA ILE A 24 23.13 11.12 4.83
C ILE A 24 22.65 12.41 5.51
N GLY A 25 23.47 12.99 6.40
CA GLY A 25 23.22 14.28 7.03
C GLY A 25 22.25 14.26 8.22
N LEU A 26 22.06 13.12 8.88
CA LEU A 26 21.29 13.02 10.13
C LEU A 26 22.14 13.46 11.34
N ASP A 27 21.47 13.97 12.38
CA ASP A 27 22.11 14.24 13.67
C ASP A 27 22.53 12.93 14.34
N THR A 28 23.84 12.68 14.40
CA THR A 28 24.39 11.47 14.97
C THR A 28 24.14 11.34 16.47
N ALA A 29 24.03 12.45 17.22
CA ALA A 29 23.71 12.41 18.64
C ALA A 29 22.27 11.96 18.88
N GLU A 30 21.32 12.44 18.05
CA GLU A 30 19.93 11.97 18.10
C GLU A 30 19.84 10.50 17.69
N VAL A 31 20.51 10.09 16.60
CA VAL A 31 20.52 8.70 16.15
C VAL A 31 21.12 7.78 17.22
N GLU A 32 22.21 8.17 17.87
CA GLU A 32 22.81 7.40 18.95
C GLU A 32 21.85 7.25 20.14
N ALA A 33 21.15 8.32 20.52
CA ALA A 33 20.15 8.28 21.58
C ALA A 33 18.99 7.33 21.23
N VAL A 34 18.53 7.34 19.97
CA VAL A 34 17.50 6.43 19.47
C VAL A 34 17.98 4.99 19.53
N LEU A 35 19.17 4.69 19.01
CA LEU A 35 19.73 3.33 18.97
C LEU A 35 19.96 2.75 20.37
N LYS A 36 20.22 3.59 21.37
CA LYS A 36 20.36 3.18 22.79
C LYS A 36 19.02 3.06 23.53
N SER A 37 17.90 3.24 22.84
CA SER A 37 16.56 3.26 23.44
C SER A 37 15.58 2.36 22.68
N ASP A 38 14.40 2.17 23.26
CA ASP A 38 13.28 1.46 22.61
C ASP A 38 12.31 2.40 21.88
N ARG A 39 12.71 3.65 21.58
CA ARG A 39 11.80 4.73 21.13
C ARG A 39 10.88 4.32 19.97
N TYR A 40 11.38 3.54 19.01
CA TYR A 40 10.62 3.05 17.85
C TYR A 40 10.34 1.54 17.88
N ALA A 41 10.74 0.84 18.95
CA ALA A 41 10.64 -0.62 19.02
C ALA A 41 9.18 -1.10 19.00
N ALA A 42 8.25 -0.33 19.61
CA ALA A 42 6.82 -0.63 19.57
C ALA A 42 6.24 -0.44 18.16
N ASP A 43 6.62 0.64 17.47
CA ASP A 43 6.13 0.97 16.13
C ASP A 43 6.56 -0.09 15.11
N VAL A 44 7.83 -0.49 15.13
CA VAL A 44 8.34 -1.58 14.26
C VAL A 44 7.58 -2.89 14.51
N ARG A 45 7.32 -3.24 15.77
CA ARG A 45 6.53 -4.43 16.11
C ARG A 45 5.07 -4.32 15.65
N ALA A 46 4.49 -3.11 15.68
CA ALA A 46 3.13 -2.88 15.19
C ALA A 46 3.06 -3.04 13.66
N ASP A 47 4.03 -2.51 12.92
CA ASP A 47 4.12 -2.68 11.47
C ASP A 47 4.23 -4.16 11.05
N GLU A 48 5.06 -4.93 11.74
CA GLU A 48 5.17 -6.37 11.52
C GLU A 48 3.87 -7.13 11.82
N GLN A 49 3.17 -6.74 12.90
CA GLN A 49 1.88 -7.34 13.26
C GLN A 49 0.82 -7.02 12.21
N LEU A 50 0.75 -5.78 11.74
CA LEU A 50 -0.15 -5.37 10.67
C LEU A 50 0.13 -6.17 9.40
N ALA A 51 1.40 -6.31 9.00
CA ALA A 51 1.77 -7.11 7.83
C ALA A 51 1.28 -8.56 7.95
N ARG A 52 1.44 -9.19 9.14
CA ARG A 52 0.93 -10.54 9.41
C ARG A 52 -0.59 -10.62 9.35
N GLN A 53 -1.31 -9.65 9.92
CA GLN A 53 -2.78 -9.60 9.90
C GLN A 53 -3.33 -9.46 8.48
N LEU A 54 -2.61 -8.74 7.62
CA LEU A 54 -2.94 -8.59 6.19
C LEU A 54 -2.49 -9.80 5.34
N GLY A 55 -1.90 -10.84 5.93
CA GLY A 55 -1.43 -12.03 5.22
C GLY A 55 -0.19 -11.80 4.35
N ILE A 56 0.58 -10.74 4.62
CA ILE A 56 1.80 -10.40 3.88
C ILE A 56 2.95 -11.30 4.39
N ASN A 57 3.39 -12.23 3.53
CA ASN A 57 4.43 -13.21 3.86
C ASN A 57 5.79 -12.92 3.21
N GLY A 58 5.92 -11.82 2.49
CA GLY A 58 7.14 -11.49 1.76
C GLY A 58 7.23 -10.02 1.37
N VAL A 59 8.45 -9.53 1.22
CA VAL A 59 8.76 -8.15 0.85
C VAL A 59 9.57 -8.10 -0.45
N PRO A 60 9.46 -7.02 -1.26
CA PRO A 60 8.61 -5.85 -1.04
C PRO A 60 7.13 -6.14 -1.31
N PHE A 61 6.25 -5.43 -0.60
CA PHE A 61 4.79 -5.47 -0.76
C PHE A 61 4.27 -4.03 -0.69
N PHE A 62 3.34 -3.68 -1.58
CA PHE A 62 2.75 -2.35 -1.65
C PHE A 62 1.24 -2.47 -1.47
N LEU A 63 0.67 -1.66 -0.59
CA LEU A 63 -0.77 -1.50 -0.41
C LEU A 63 -1.13 -0.06 -0.77
N ILE A 64 -1.94 0.11 -1.82
CA ILE A 64 -2.37 1.40 -2.34
C ILE A 64 -3.81 1.61 -1.87
N GLU A 65 -4.09 2.76 -1.25
CA GLU A 65 -5.43 3.14 -0.76
C GLU A 65 -6.10 2.04 0.10
N SER A 66 -5.30 1.26 0.83
CA SER A 66 -5.75 0.13 1.65
C SER A 66 -6.56 -0.95 0.91
N LYS A 67 -6.57 -0.96 -0.42
CA LYS A 67 -7.42 -1.84 -1.24
C LYS A 67 -6.67 -2.57 -2.35
N TRP A 68 -5.71 -1.93 -3.00
CA TRP A 68 -4.98 -2.53 -4.11
C TRP A 68 -3.59 -2.99 -3.66
N ALA A 69 -3.34 -4.29 -3.74
CA ALA A 69 -2.09 -4.91 -3.33
C ALA A 69 -1.19 -5.24 -4.53
N VAL A 70 0.09 -4.89 -4.43
CA VAL A 70 1.13 -5.30 -5.38
C VAL A 70 2.22 -6.04 -4.61
N SER A 71 2.38 -7.34 -4.89
CA SER A 71 3.34 -8.21 -4.21
C SER A 71 4.61 -8.44 -5.04
N GLY A 72 5.75 -8.37 -4.36
CA GLY A 72 7.07 -8.68 -4.91
C GLY A 72 7.73 -7.50 -5.62
N ALA A 73 8.97 -7.73 -6.04
CA ALA A 73 9.78 -6.76 -6.77
C ALA A 73 9.31 -6.63 -8.24
N GLN A 74 8.14 -6.03 -8.43
CA GLN A 74 7.56 -5.82 -9.75
C GLN A 74 8.37 -4.80 -10.57
N PRO A 75 8.38 -4.91 -11.91
CA PRO A 75 8.97 -3.90 -12.78
C PRO A 75 8.36 -2.52 -12.53
N ALA A 76 9.16 -1.46 -12.59
CA ALA A 76 8.69 -0.09 -12.38
C ALA A 76 7.47 0.27 -13.25
N LYS A 77 7.44 -0.19 -14.51
CA LYS A 77 6.29 0.00 -15.41
C LYS A 77 4.97 -0.55 -14.84
N MET A 78 5.01 -1.68 -14.14
CA MET A 78 3.82 -2.31 -13.56
C MET A 78 3.32 -1.50 -12.36
N LEU A 79 4.23 -1.01 -11.52
CA LEU A 79 3.88 -0.14 -10.40
C LEU A 79 3.26 1.17 -10.88
N VAL A 80 3.82 1.79 -11.92
CA VAL A 80 3.26 3.01 -12.52
C VAL A 80 1.87 2.75 -13.11
N GLN A 81 1.67 1.62 -13.79
CA GLN A 81 0.35 1.22 -14.31
C GLN A 81 -0.67 1.01 -13.18
N ALA A 82 -0.30 0.30 -12.12
CA ALA A 82 -1.15 0.09 -10.95
C ALA A 82 -1.56 1.43 -10.32
N LEU A 83 -0.63 2.36 -10.13
CA LEU A 83 -0.93 3.68 -9.59
C LEU A 83 -1.86 4.49 -10.50
N ARG A 84 -1.68 4.44 -11.83
CA ARG A 84 -2.58 5.10 -12.79
C ARG A 84 -3.98 4.52 -12.73
N GLN A 85 -4.10 3.19 -12.68
CA GLN A 85 -5.40 2.54 -12.57
C GLN A 85 -6.12 2.94 -11.28
N VAL A 86 -5.42 2.89 -10.13
CA VAL A 86 -6.01 3.32 -8.85
C VAL A 86 -6.44 4.78 -8.90
N TRP A 87 -5.62 5.65 -9.51
CA TRP A 87 -5.97 7.06 -9.68
C TRP A 87 -7.24 7.24 -10.51
N GLU A 88 -7.36 6.56 -11.65
CA GLU A 88 -8.54 6.61 -12.51
C GLU A 88 -9.81 6.07 -11.83
N GLU A 89 -9.69 5.02 -11.01
CA GLU A 89 -10.80 4.44 -10.26
C GLU A 89 -11.26 5.34 -9.10
N THR A 90 -10.33 6.02 -8.42
CA THR A 90 -10.63 6.86 -7.25
C THR A 90 -11.01 8.30 -7.61
N HIS A 91 -10.56 8.79 -8.77
CA HIS A 91 -10.79 10.16 -9.23
C HIS A 91 -11.71 10.22 -10.45
N ARG A 92 -12.46 9.15 -10.72
CA ARG A 92 -13.55 9.19 -11.68
C ARG A 92 -14.60 10.18 -11.17
N VAL A 93 -14.71 11.33 -11.85
CA VAL A 93 -15.85 12.23 -11.66
C VAL A 93 -17.08 11.49 -12.14
N GLU A 94 -17.88 10.96 -11.22
CA GLU A 94 -19.25 10.60 -11.53
C GLU A 94 -19.99 11.89 -11.87
N PHE A 95 -20.13 12.17 -13.16
CA PHE A 95 -21.18 13.07 -13.60
C PHE A 95 -22.50 12.37 -13.25
N LEU A 96 -23.05 12.71 -12.08
CA LEU A 96 -24.44 12.47 -11.77
C LEU A 96 -25.24 13.15 -12.88
N ASN A 97 -25.76 12.35 -13.82
CA ASN A 97 -26.58 12.84 -14.91
C ASN A 97 -27.86 13.42 -14.29
N PRO A 98 -28.10 14.75 -14.32
CA PRO A 98 -29.28 15.36 -13.71
C PRO A 98 -30.59 14.95 -14.42
N LEU A 99 -30.49 14.25 -15.55
CA LEU A 99 -31.63 13.88 -16.40
C LEU A 99 -32.11 12.44 -16.23
N ALA A 100 -31.51 11.63 -15.34
CA ALA A 100 -31.97 10.26 -15.06
C ALA A 100 -33.22 10.20 -14.14
N GLY A 101 -33.87 11.33 -13.87
CA GLY A 101 -35.02 11.46 -12.96
C GLY A 101 -36.34 11.86 -13.62
N ALA A 102 -36.54 11.57 -14.91
CA ALA A 102 -37.81 11.85 -15.59
C ALA A 102 -38.16 10.81 -16.67
N ALA A 103 -38.47 9.58 -16.23
CA ALA A 103 -39.31 8.66 -16.99
C ALA A 103 -40.16 7.87 -15.99
N GLY A 104 -41.47 8.09 -16.05
CA GLY A 104 -42.44 7.70 -15.03
C GLY A 104 -42.93 6.25 -15.07
N ASP A 105 -43.51 5.87 -13.93
CA ASP A 105 -44.56 4.89 -13.65
C ASP A 105 -44.85 3.75 -14.66
N ALA A 106 -44.60 2.52 -14.23
CA ALA A 106 -45.54 1.39 -14.37
C ALA A 106 -45.22 0.27 -13.37
N ALA A 107 -46.27 -0.31 -12.78
CA ALA A 107 -46.28 -1.29 -11.70
C ALA A 107 -45.72 -2.69 -12.05
N GLY A 108 -45.32 -3.46 -11.02
CA GLY A 108 -45.16 -4.91 -11.10
C GLY A 108 -44.43 -5.54 -9.91
N ASP A 109 -45.13 -6.36 -9.12
CA ASP A 109 -44.63 -7.20 -8.03
C ASP A 109 -43.51 -8.17 -8.49
N GLY A 110 -42.51 -8.44 -7.63
CA GLY A 110 -41.63 -9.60 -7.80
C GLY A 110 -40.26 -9.55 -7.13
N ALA A 111 -40.07 -10.46 -6.16
CA ALA A 111 -38.84 -11.15 -5.73
C ALA A 111 -37.50 -10.38 -5.58
N ALA A 112 -36.94 -10.47 -4.37
CA ALA A 112 -35.53 -10.18 -4.12
C ALA A 112 -34.64 -11.20 -4.86
N GLU A 113 -33.88 -10.72 -5.84
CA GLU A 113 -32.86 -11.50 -6.55
C GLU A 113 -31.47 -10.92 -6.27
N ALA A 114 -30.53 -11.82 -6.01
CA ALA A 114 -29.14 -11.51 -5.71
C ALA A 114 -28.48 -10.74 -6.87
N GLY A 115 -27.73 -9.69 -6.54
CA GLY A 115 -27.00 -8.91 -7.55
C GLY A 115 -25.94 -9.74 -8.28
N PRO A 116 -25.58 -9.35 -9.52
CA PRO A 116 -24.73 -10.15 -10.40
C PRO A 116 -23.32 -10.29 -9.82
N SER A 117 -22.84 -11.54 -9.75
CA SER A 117 -21.45 -11.85 -9.44
C SER A 117 -20.63 -11.73 -10.72
N CYS A 118 -19.74 -10.75 -10.77
CA CYS A 118 -18.79 -10.59 -11.88
C CYS A 118 -17.49 -11.34 -11.59
N ASP A 119 -16.99 -12.08 -12.58
CA ASP A 119 -15.65 -12.68 -12.51
C ASP A 119 -14.53 -11.67 -12.86
N MET A 120 -13.27 -12.07 -12.66
CA MET A 120 -12.10 -11.21 -12.92
C MET A 120 -11.88 -10.88 -14.42
N ASN A 121 -12.67 -11.46 -15.33
CA ASN A 121 -12.62 -11.15 -16.76
C ASN A 121 -13.75 -10.19 -17.18
N GLY A 122 -14.55 -9.70 -16.22
CA GLY A 122 -15.58 -8.70 -16.46
C GLY A 122 -16.85 -9.27 -17.10
N ASN A 123 -17.09 -10.59 -16.99
CA ASN A 123 -18.36 -11.16 -17.41
C ASN A 123 -19.30 -11.26 -16.20
N CYS A 124 -20.47 -10.64 -16.30
CA CYS A 124 -21.48 -10.58 -15.24
C CYS A 124 -22.77 -11.25 -15.75
N SER A 125 -23.38 -12.12 -14.94
CA SER A 125 -24.73 -12.71 -15.15
C SER A 125 -25.69 -12.20 -14.10
#